data_AF-A0A8T5DJB3-F1
#
_entry.id   AF-A0A8T5DJB3-F1
#
_cell.length_a   1.000
_cell.length_b   1.000
_cell.length_c   1.000
_cell.angle_alpha   90.00
_cell.angle_beta   90.00
_cell.angle_gamma   90.00
#
_symmetry.space_group_name_H-M   'P 1'
#
loop_
_entity.id
_entity.type
_entity.pdbx_description
1 polymer ?
#
loop_
_entity_poly.entity_id
_entity_poly.type
_entity_poly.pdbx_seq_one_letter_code
_entity_poly.pdbx_strand_id
1 'polypeptide(L)'
;MLLKKLIKKVNAVSDNHFSRYLVISAGITIFTTAVLWLFVDIFGVLAAIVNPPLSALVFFLKYFLYQRSGMLGKGKKVFLGYVTIWLLILTISTSLLWLTVDLMKLTVIIMNPIILVFTFLLRFYFYKIFKMLKKQEVL
;
A
#
# COMPACT_ATOMS: atom_id res chain seq x y z
N MET A 1 8.68 10.93 -18.32
CA MET A 1 9.75 10.02 -18.81
C MET A 1 10.35 9.14 -17.71
N LEU A 2 10.62 9.67 -16.51
CA LEU A 2 11.18 8.94 -15.36
C LEU A 2 10.32 7.75 -14.87
N LEU A 3 9.00 7.94 -14.79
CA LEU A 3 8.06 6.90 -14.34
C LEU A 3 8.14 5.61 -15.19
N LYS A 4 8.27 5.77 -16.51
CA LYS A 4 8.41 4.63 -17.45
C LYS A 4 9.71 3.85 -17.20
N LYS A 5 10.82 4.55 -16.91
CA LYS A 5 12.11 3.92 -16.58
C LYS A 5 12.02 3.17 -15.23
N LEU A 6 11.34 3.74 -14.25
CA LEU A 6 11.09 3.12 -12.93
C LEU A 6 10.28 1.83 -13.08
N ILE A 7 9.17 1.86 -13.82
CA ILE A 7 8.33 0.68 -14.07
C ILE A 7 9.12 -0.42 -14.80
N LYS A 8 9.95 -0.05 -15.80
CA LYS A 8 10.81 -1.01 -16.51
C LYS A 8 11.82 -1.67 -15.58
N LYS A 9 12.43 -0.91 -14.65
CA LYS A 9 13.31 -1.46 -13.62
C LYS A 9 12.57 -2.38 -12.64
N VAL A 10 11.40 -1.99 -12.15
CA VAL A 10 10.61 -2.84 -11.21
C VAL A 10 10.20 -4.16 -11.86
N ASN A 11 9.80 -4.15 -13.13
CA ASN A 11 9.47 -5.38 -13.86
C ASN A 11 10.72 -6.24 -14.13
N ALA A 12 11.88 -5.63 -14.36
CA ALA A 12 13.15 -6.35 -14.55
C ALA A 12 13.72 -6.93 -13.26
N VAL A 13 13.39 -6.34 -12.10
CA VAL A 13 13.87 -6.78 -10.79
C VAL A 13 13.13 -8.03 -10.32
N SER A 14 11.96 -8.38 -10.88
CA SER A 14 11.32 -9.63 -10.47
C SER A 14 10.28 -10.25 -11.39
N ASP A 15 10.38 -11.56 -11.53
CA ASP A 15 9.44 -12.43 -12.24
C ASP A 15 8.12 -12.63 -11.50
N ASN A 16 8.08 -12.46 -10.18
CA ASN A 16 6.90 -12.76 -9.35
C ASN A 16 6.04 -11.53 -9.02
N HIS A 17 4.72 -11.72 -8.88
CA HIS A 17 3.80 -10.64 -8.50
C HIS A 17 4.04 -10.10 -7.07
N PHE A 18 4.51 -10.94 -6.15
CA PHE A 18 4.72 -10.59 -4.74
C PHE A 18 5.87 -9.61 -4.53
N SER A 19 6.99 -9.84 -5.19
CA SER A 19 8.17 -8.98 -5.16
C SER A 19 7.91 -7.62 -5.83
N ARG A 20 7.21 -7.58 -6.97
CA ARG A 20 6.77 -6.31 -7.58
C ARG A 20 5.84 -5.54 -6.64
N TYR A 21 4.92 -6.25 -5.96
CA TYR A 21 4.07 -5.66 -4.93
C TYR A 21 4.88 -5.04 -3.79
N LEU A 22 5.88 -5.77 -3.27
CA LEU A 22 6.76 -5.30 -2.21
C LEU A 22 7.53 -4.06 -2.62
N VAL A 23 8.19 -4.08 -3.78
CA VAL A 23 9.01 -2.96 -4.26
C VAL A 23 8.16 -1.70 -4.44
N ILE A 24 7.01 -1.81 -5.10
CA ILE A 24 6.10 -0.66 -5.32
C ILE A 24 5.57 -0.15 -3.98
N SER A 25 5.11 -1.05 -3.11
CA SER A 25 4.54 -0.67 -1.83
C SER A 25 5.55 -0.01 -0.91
N ALA A 26 6.74 -0.59 -0.77
CA ALA A 26 7.82 -0.06 0.07
C ALA A 26 8.32 1.28 -0.48
N GLY A 27 8.56 1.38 -1.80
CA GLY A 27 9.02 2.61 -2.42
C GLY A 27 8.03 3.77 -2.24
N ILE A 28 6.73 3.51 -2.41
CA ILE A 28 5.70 4.53 -2.17
C ILE A 28 5.59 4.86 -0.69
N THR A 29 5.68 3.88 0.22
CA THR A 29 5.66 4.16 1.66
C THR A 29 6.82 5.07 2.05
N ILE A 30 8.06 4.77 1.63
CA ILE A 30 9.24 5.62 1.89
C ILE A 30 9.02 7.04 1.35
N PHE A 31 8.56 7.16 0.10
CA PHE A 31 8.27 8.45 -0.51
C PHE A 31 7.20 9.22 0.26
N THR A 32 6.11 8.55 0.65
CA THR A 32 5.02 9.17 1.40
C THR A 32 5.49 9.65 2.76
N THR A 33 6.25 8.83 3.48
CA THR A 33 6.82 9.20 4.80
C THR A 33 7.72 10.42 4.68
N ALA A 34 8.60 10.46 3.66
CA ALA A 34 9.47 11.61 3.42
C ALA A 34 8.67 12.89 3.13
N VAL A 35 7.64 12.79 2.29
CA VAL A 35 6.73 13.92 2.00
C VAL A 35 6.00 14.38 3.27
N LEU A 36 5.50 13.46 4.08
CA LEU A 36 4.76 13.77 5.31
C LEU A 36 5.68 14.43 6.35
N TRP A 37 6.93 13.99 6.47
CA TRP A 37 7.96 14.65 7.27
C TRP A 37 8.22 16.08 6.81
N LEU A 38 8.38 16.31 5.51
CA LEU A 38 8.53 17.67 4.97
C LEU A 38 7.32 18.56 5.31
N PHE A 39 6.10 18.02 5.26
CA PHE A 39 4.91 18.77 5.67
C PHE A 39 4.90 19.06 7.17
N VAL A 40 5.36 18.14 8.01
CA VAL A 40 5.50 18.36 9.46
C VAL A 40 6.52 19.47 9.75
N ASP A 41 7.66 19.48 9.05
CA ASP A 41 8.69 20.50 9.25
C ASP A 41 8.21 21.90 8.80
N ILE A 42 7.42 21.97 7.73
CA ILE A 42 6.94 23.27 7.18
C ILE A 42 5.70 23.79 7.93
N PHE A 43 4.75 22.91 8.27
CA PHE A 43 3.42 23.30 8.74
C PHE A 43 3.10 22.84 10.18
N GLY A 44 3.99 22.08 10.82
CA GLY A 44 3.81 21.57 12.18
C GLY A 44 2.52 20.75 12.32
N VAL A 45 1.67 21.13 13.29
CA VAL A 45 0.40 20.44 13.59
C VAL A 45 -0.59 20.46 12.41
N LEU A 46 -0.53 21.47 11.54
CA LEU A 46 -1.39 21.55 10.35
C LEU A 46 -1.08 20.44 9.32
N ALA A 47 0.07 19.75 9.43
CA ALA A 47 0.36 18.56 8.63
C ALA A 47 -0.68 17.44 8.82
N ALA A 48 -1.37 17.40 9.98
CA ALA A 48 -2.47 16.48 10.21
C ALA A 48 -3.62 16.64 9.19
N ILE A 49 -3.86 17.88 8.71
CA ILE A 49 -4.89 18.18 7.70
C ILE A 49 -4.45 17.68 6.31
N VAL A 50 -3.14 17.62 6.06
CA VAL A 50 -2.56 17.17 4.79
C VAL A 50 -2.54 15.64 4.69
N ASN A 51 -2.59 14.93 5.82
CA ASN A 51 -2.49 13.47 5.84
C ASN A 51 -3.66 12.76 5.10
N PRO A 52 -4.95 13.12 5.27
CA PRO A 52 -6.04 12.52 4.51
C PRO A 52 -5.91 12.69 2.98
N PRO A 53 -5.69 13.90 2.40
CA PRO A 53 -5.54 14.04 0.95
C PRO A 53 -4.27 13.36 0.43
N LEU A 54 -3.17 13.37 1.18
CA LEU A 54 -1.95 12.65 0.81
C LEU A 54 -2.19 11.13 0.78
N SER A 55 -2.91 10.59 1.76
CA SER A 55 -3.29 9.17 1.81
C SER A 55 -4.15 8.76 0.61
N ALA A 56 -5.11 9.62 0.22
CA ALA A 56 -5.91 9.39 -0.99
C ALA A 56 -5.06 9.41 -2.27
N LEU A 57 -4.13 10.37 -2.39
CA LEU A 57 -3.22 10.45 -3.53
C LEU A 57 -2.34 9.19 -3.63
N VAL A 58 -1.79 8.73 -2.50
CA VAL A 58 -1.00 7.50 -2.40
C VAL A 58 -1.79 6.27 -2.80
N PHE A 59 -3.07 6.21 -2.41
CA PHE A 59 -3.97 5.14 -2.81
C PHE A 59 -4.11 5.07 -4.35
N PHE A 60 -4.39 6.20 -5.01
CA PHE A 60 -4.51 6.26 -6.46
C PHE A 60 -3.18 5.96 -7.17
N LEU A 61 -2.07 6.46 -6.64
CA LEU A 61 -0.74 6.21 -7.19
C LEU A 61 -0.36 4.73 -7.12
N LYS A 62 -0.64 4.05 -5.98
CA LYS A 62 -0.45 2.60 -5.82
C LYS A 62 -1.28 1.82 -6.85
N TYR A 63 -2.57 2.15 -6.96
CA TYR A 63 -3.45 1.50 -7.93
C TYR A 63 -2.93 1.64 -9.37
N PHE A 64 -2.54 2.84 -9.76
CA PHE A 64 -1.99 3.12 -11.09
C PHE A 64 -0.70 2.34 -11.36
N LEU A 65 0.22 2.31 -10.39
CA LEU A 65 1.49 1.59 -10.53
C LEU A 65 1.28 0.07 -10.62
N TYR A 66 0.36 -0.50 -9.84
CA TYR A 66 0.00 -1.92 -9.94
C TYR A 66 -0.64 -2.30 -11.28
N GLN A 67 -1.47 -1.43 -11.86
CA GLN A 67 -1.99 -1.67 -13.21
C GLN A 67 -0.88 -1.61 -14.26
N ARG A 68 0.03 -0.62 -14.15
CA ARG A 68 1.12 -0.42 -15.11
C ARG A 68 2.20 -1.50 -15.04
N SER A 69 2.46 -2.06 -13.87
CA SER A 69 3.36 -3.21 -13.69
C SER A 69 2.73 -4.55 -14.11
N GLY A 70 1.49 -4.53 -14.62
CA GLY A 70 0.77 -5.71 -15.06
C GLY A 70 0.31 -6.61 -13.91
N MET A 71 0.32 -6.10 -12.67
CA MET A 71 -0.11 -6.86 -11.51
C MET A 71 -1.63 -6.90 -11.39
N LEU A 72 -2.32 -5.77 -11.55
CA LEU A 72 -3.77 -5.70 -11.48
C LEU A 72 -4.42 -5.70 -12.86
N GLY A 73 -5.58 -6.36 -12.98
CA GLY A 73 -6.46 -6.23 -14.13
C GLY A 73 -6.99 -4.79 -14.33
N LYS A 74 -7.53 -4.53 -15.52
CA LYS A 74 -8.20 -3.26 -15.84
C LYS A 74 -9.71 -3.40 -15.64
N GLY A 75 -10.38 -2.31 -15.22
CA GLY A 75 -11.84 -2.20 -15.19
C GLY A 75 -12.42 -1.81 -13.82
N LYS A 76 -13.68 -1.34 -13.85
CA LYS A 76 -14.40 -0.80 -12.67
C LYS A 76 -14.53 -1.81 -11.53
N LYS A 77 -14.74 -3.10 -11.84
CA LYS A 77 -14.83 -4.18 -10.83
C LYS A 77 -13.52 -4.37 -10.06
N VAL A 78 -12.37 -4.30 -10.75
CA VAL A 78 -11.04 -4.41 -10.12
C VAL A 78 -10.75 -3.15 -9.28
N PHE A 79 -11.15 -1.97 -9.75
CA PHE A 79 -11.03 -0.75 -8.93
C PHE A 79 -11.86 -0.83 -7.65
N LEU A 80 -13.15 -1.19 -7.75
CA LEU A 80 -14.04 -1.30 -6.59
C LEU A 80 -13.52 -2.35 -5.60
N GLY A 81 -13.11 -3.53 -6.08
CA GLY A 81 -12.51 -4.54 -5.23
C GLY A 81 -11.24 -4.05 -4.52
N TYR A 82 -10.42 -3.23 -5.20
CA TYR A 82 -9.21 -2.66 -4.63
C TYR A 82 -9.53 -1.66 -3.51
N VAL A 83 -10.52 -0.79 -3.72
CA VAL A 83 -11.04 0.14 -2.69
C VAL A 83 -11.58 -0.63 -1.50
N THR A 84 -12.43 -1.63 -1.73
CA THR A 84 -13.06 -2.44 -0.67
C THR A 84 -12.01 -3.17 0.18
N ILE A 85 -11.05 -3.85 -0.46
CA ILE A 85 -9.96 -4.54 0.24
C ILE A 85 -9.12 -3.53 1.02
N TRP A 86 -8.83 -2.35 0.45
CA TRP A 86 -8.06 -1.33 1.14
C TRP A 86 -8.76 -0.82 2.39
N LEU A 87 -10.06 -0.51 2.32
CA LEU A 87 -10.87 -0.07 3.45
C LEU A 87 -10.99 -1.18 4.52
N LEU A 88 -11.31 -2.40 4.10
CA LEU A 88 -11.44 -3.54 5.01
C LEU A 88 -10.15 -3.75 5.80
N ILE A 89 -9.01 -3.73 5.11
CA ILE A 89 -7.71 -3.94 5.76
C ILE A 89 -7.32 -2.75 6.64
N LEU A 90 -7.66 -1.52 6.23
CA LEU A 90 -7.47 -0.35 7.09
C LEU A 90 -8.24 -0.53 8.41
N THR A 91 -9.51 -0.87 8.34
CA THR A 91 -10.35 -1.13 9.52
C THR A 91 -9.75 -2.24 10.38
N ILE A 92 -9.41 -3.39 9.80
CA ILE A 92 -8.79 -4.51 10.52
C ILE A 92 -7.50 -4.08 11.21
N SER A 93 -6.62 -3.36 10.51
CA SER A 93 -5.32 -2.92 11.06
C SER A 93 -5.48 -1.94 12.22
N THR A 94 -6.43 -0.99 12.10
CA THR A 94 -6.72 -0.03 13.16
C THR A 94 -7.34 -0.71 14.37
N SER A 95 -8.32 -1.61 14.15
CA SER A 95 -8.94 -2.38 15.23
C SER A 95 -7.94 -3.28 15.95
N LEU A 96 -7.05 -3.96 15.22
CA LEU A 96 -6.00 -4.79 15.83
C LEU A 96 -5.03 -3.95 16.65
N LEU A 97 -4.63 -2.76 16.18
CA LEU A 97 -3.74 -1.88 16.93
C LEU A 97 -4.36 -1.50 18.27
N TRP A 98 -5.58 -0.97 18.26
CA TRP A 98 -6.26 -0.59 19.51
C TRP A 98 -6.52 -1.77 20.42
N LEU A 99 -6.94 -2.92 19.87
CA LEU A 99 -7.13 -4.13 20.67
C LEU A 99 -5.84 -4.58 21.37
N THR A 100 -4.69 -4.49 20.71
CA THR A 100 -3.40 -4.84 21.31
C THR A 100 -2.91 -3.83 22.34
N VAL A 101 -3.21 -2.54 22.14
CA VAL A 101 -2.87 -1.48 23.09
C VAL A 101 -3.75 -1.59 24.33
N ASP A 102 -5.07 -1.75 24.16
CA ASP A 102 -6.04 -1.72 25.25
C ASP A 102 -6.06 -3.02 26.05
N LEU A 103 -6.01 -4.18 25.40
CA LEU A 103 -6.10 -5.48 26.09
C LEU A 103 -4.75 -6.01 26.54
N MET A 104 -3.70 -5.85 25.71
CA MET A 104 -2.39 -6.43 25.99
C MET A 104 -1.42 -5.42 26.62
N LYS A 105 -1.83 -4.14 26.75
CA LYS A 105 -1.01 -3.04 27.28
C LYS A 105 0.35 -2.92 26.59
N LEU A 106 0.43 -3.36 25.33
CA LEU A 106 1.65 -3.31 24.55
C LEU A 106 1.85 -1.89 24.02
N THR A 107 3.09 -1.40 24.07
CA THR A 107 3.42 -0.08 23.54
C THR A 107 3.17 -0.01 22.04
N VAL A 108 2.52 1.07 21.59
CA VAL A 108 2.22 1.37 20.18
C VAL A 108 3.47 1.25 19.31
N ILE A 109 4.63 1.66 19.82
CA ILE A 109 5.93 1.61 19.12
C ILE A 109 6.28 0.18 18.68
N ILE A 110 6.00 -0.83 19.51
CA ILE A 110 6.30 -2.24 19.22
C ILE A 110 5.25 -2.84 18.28
N MET A 111 3.97 -2.54 18.50
CA MET A 111 2.88 -3.16 17.75
C MET A 111 2.71 -2.59 16.34
N ASN A 112 3.02 -1.31 16.14
CA ASN A 112 2.88 -0.66 14.85
C ASN A 112 3.65 -1.36 13.71
N PRO A 113 4.96 -1.67 13.81
CA PRO A 113 5.68 -2.37 12.74
C PRO A 113 5.14 -3.78 12.48
N ILE A 114 4.72 -4.52 13.53
CA ILE A 114 4.13 -5.86 13.39
C ILE A 114 2.83 -5.80 12.58
N ILE A 115 1.95 -4.86 12.94
CA ILE A 115 0.67 -4.66 12.25
C ILE A 115 0.91 -4.16 10.82
N LEU A 116 1.93 -3.34 10.58
CA LEU A 116 2.33 -2.92 9.24
C LEU A 116 2.71 -4.11 8.36
N VAL A 117 3.55 -5.01 8.85
CA VAL A 117 3.94 -6.23 8.13
C VAL A 117 2.72 -7.12 7.87
N PHE A 118 1.88 -7.32 8.89
CA PHE A 118 0.65 -8.10 8.75
C PHE A 118 -0.30 -7.51 7.70
N THR A 119 -0.51 -6.20 7.73
CA THR A 119 -1.32 -5.44 6.77
C THR A 119 -0.81 -5.61 5.35
N PHE A 120 0.51 -5.59 5.17
CA PHE A 120 1.16 -5.79 3.88
C PHE A 120 0.89 -7.18 3.30
N LEU A 121 1.05 -8.23 4.12
CA LEU A 121 0.80 -9.61 3.73
C LEU A 121 -0.69 -9.86 3.44
N LEU A 122 -1.56 -9.34 4.30
CA LEU A 122 -3.01 -9.46 4.17
C LEU A 122 -3.46 -8.86 2.83
N ARG A 123 -3.00 -7.65 2.47
CA ARG A 123 -3.34 -7.01 1.18
C ARG A 123 -2.96 -7.88 -0.01
N PHE A 124 -1.75 -8.44 -0.01
CA PHE A 124 -1.30 -9.32 -1.09
C PHE A 124 -2.17 -10.57 -1.19
N TYR A 125 -2.48 -11.20 -0.05
CA TYR A 125 -3.30 -12.39 0.00
C TYR A 125 -4.73 -12.13 -0.52
N PHE A 126 -5.34 -11.01 -0.14
CA PHE A 126 -6.62 -10.58 -0.67
C PHE A 126 -6.57 -10.35 -2.19
N TYR A 127 -5.55 -9.69 -2.73
CA TYR A 127 -5.42 -9.52 -4.18
C TYR A 127 -5.32 -10.86 -4.93
N LYS A 128 -4.69 -11.87 -4.31
CA LYS A 128 -4.64 -13.23 -4.83
C LYS A 128 -6.00 -13.94 -4.78
N ILE A 129 -6.69 -13.92 -3.63
CA ILE A 129 -8.00 -14.58 -3.45
C ILE A 129 -9.04 -14.03 -4.43
N PHE A 130 -9.14 -12.71 -4.53
CA PHE A 130 -10.15 -12.06 -5.37
C PHE A 130 -9.80 -12.11 -6.88
N LYS A 131 -8.79 -12.90 -7.28
CA LYS A 131 -8.31 -13.05 -8.66
C LYS A 131 -8.08 -11.72 -9.37
N MET A 132 -7.67 -10.71 -8.61
CA MET A 132 -7.40 -9.38 -9.12
C MET A 132 -6.02 -9.29 -9.76
N LEU A 133 -5.15 -10.23 -9.38
CA LEU A 133 -3.87 -10.45 -10.01
C LEU A 133 -4.07 -11.00 -11.43
N LYS A 134 -3.44 -10.36 -12.41
CA LYS A 134 -3.45 -10.84 -13.79
C LYS A 134 -2.75 -12.21 -13.85
N LYS A 135 -3.34 -13.21 -14.52
CA LYS A 135 -2.64 -14.48 -14.80
C LYS A 135 -1.37 -14.15 -15.61
N GLN A 136 -0.21 -14.61 -15.16
CA GLN A 136 0.97 -14.62 -16.02
C GLN A 136 0.71 -15.67 -17.09
N GLU A 137 0.41 -15.22 -18.31
CA GLU A 137 0.61 -16.06 -19.48
C GLU A 137 2.13 -16.21 -19.60
N VAL A 138 2.61 -17.36 -19.13
CA VAL A 138 3.95 -17.84 -19.44
C VAL A 138 3.96 -18.03 -20.96
N LEU A 139 4.61 -17.10 -21.66
CA LEU A 139 5.08 -17.29 -23.03
C LEU A 139 6.38 -18.08 -22.97
#